data_AF-A0A0A6UGS8-F1
#
_entry.id   AF-A0A0A6UGS8-F1
#
_cell.length_a   1.000
_cell.length_b   1.000
_cell.length_c   1.000
_cell.angle_alpha   90.00
_cell.angle_beta   90.00
_cell.angle_gamma   90.00
#
_symmetry.space_group_name_H-M   'P 1'
#
loop_
_entity.id
_entity.type
_entity.pdbx_description
1 polymer ?
#
loop_
_entity_poly.entity_id
_entity_poly.type
_entity_poly.pdbx_seq_one_letter_code
_entity_poly.pdbx_strand_id
1 'polypeptide(L)'
;MSTSRTIRVTVRGSFDDLSDAQKAELIAAGDAHSDILAVEYTADGHLTYDLAARPFFTFRFGETVDDEREIPRVTARAEAKAAAWMTARGYGFKRLTSQTVDMSEIPLGKRGRKLQS
;
A
#
# COMPACT_ATOMS: atom_id res chain seq x y z
N MET A 1 0.11 -17.13 24.99
CA MET A 1 -0.88 -16.08 24.64
C MET A 1 -0.43 -15.52 23.30
N SER A 2 -1.20 -15.70 22.24
CA SER A 2 -0.94 -15.03 20.96
C SER A 2 -1.41 -13.58 21.10
N THR A 3 -0.51 -12.64 20.79
CA THR A 3 -0.84 -11.22 20.77
C THR A 3 -1.03 -10.85 19.30
N SER A 4 -2.27 -10.56 18.91
CA SER A 4 -2.59 -10.14 17.54
C SER A 4 -1.92 -8.79 17.26
N ARG A 5 -1.06 -8.74 16.24
CA ARG A 5 -0.33 -7.55 15.80
C ARG A 5 -0.91 -7.05 14.48
N THR A 6 -1.25 -5.77 14.42
CA THR A 6 -1.68 -5.16 13.16
C THR A 6 -0.47 -4.60 12.43
N ILE A 7 -0.17 -5.18 11.29
CA ILE A 7 0.97 -4.81 10.46
C ILE A 7 0.46 -3.98 9.29
N ARG A 8 1.09 -2.83 9.08
CA ARG A 8 0.83 -1.95 7.95
C ARG A 8 2.07 -1.89 7.08
N VAL A 9 1.89 -2.20 5.80
CA VAL A 9 2.96 -2.13 4.80
C VAL A 9 2.61 -1.07 3.77
N THR A 10 3.55 -0.16 3.53
CA THR A 10 3.48 0.83 2.45
C THR A 10 4.53 0.50 1.41
N VAL A 11 4.09 0.08 0.23
CA VAL A 11 4.95 -0.15 -0.93
C VAL A 11 4.91 1.08 -1.82
N ARG A 12 6.07 1.61 -2.20
CA ARG A 12 6.21 2.76 -3.09
C ARG A 12 7.01 2.35 -4.31
N GLY A 13 6.60 2.81 -5.47
CA GLY A 13 7.31 2.56 -6.72
C GLY A 13 7.02 3.63 -7.76
N SER A 14 7.72 3.55 -8.88
CA SER A 14 7.43 4.36 -10.06
C SER A 14 6.84 3.47 -11.15
N PHE A 15 5.85 3.96 -11.88
CA PHE A 15 5.52 3.38 -13.17
C PHE A 15 6.71 3.52 -14.12
N ASP A 16 6.85 2.55 -15.02
CA ASP A 16 7.89 2.51 -16.02
C ASP A 16 7.28 2.35 -17.41
N ASP A 17 7.78 3.15 -18.34
CA ASP A 17 7.41 3.11 -19.77
C ASP A 17 5.91 3.00 -20.06
N LEU A 18 5.09 3.83 -19.40
CA LEU A 18 3.65 3.86 -19.66
C LEU A 18 3.37 4.38 -21.07
N SER A 19 2.66 3.57 -21.87
CA SER A 19 2.07 4.03 -23.12
C SER A 19 0.98 5.08 -22.88
N ASP A 20 0.64 5.86 -23.91
CA ASP A 20 -0.38 6.90 -23.78
C ASP A 20 -1.78 6.31 -23.51
N ALA A 21 -2.06 5.11 -24.01
CA ALA A 21 -3.28 4.37 -23.68
C ALA A 21 -3.33 4.01 -22.18
N GLN A 22 -2.24 3.47 -21.63
CA GLN A 22 -2.16 3.12 -20.21
C GLN A 22 -2.23 4.35 -19.30
N LYS A 23 -1.64 5.47 -19.71
CA LYS A 23 -1.81 6.75 -18.99
C LYS A 23 -3.27 7.19 -19.01
N ALA A 24 -3.95 7.12 -20.15
CA ALA A 24 -5.35 7.48 -20.25
C ALA A 24 -6.24 6.59 -19.37
N GLU A 25 -5.98 5.28 -19.32
CA GLU A 25 -6.67 4.34 -18.42
C GLU A 25 -6.45 4.69 -16.95
N LEU A 26 -5.20 4.95 -16.54
CA LEU A 26 -4.89 5.35 -15.18
C LEU A 26 -5.49 6.72 -14.82
N ILE A 27 -5.54 7.67 -15.76
CA ILE A 27 -6.20 8.97 -15.54
C ILE A 27 -7.72 8.78 -15.38
N ALA A 28 -8.34 7.95 -16.23
CA ALA A 28 -9.77 7.65 -16.15
C ALA A 28 -10.15 6.89 -14.87
N ALA A 29 -9.30 5.95 -14.42
CA ALA A 29 -9.44 5.28 -13.14
C ALA A 29 -9.01 6.16 -11.95
N GLY A 30 -8.36 7.30 -12.23
CA GLY A 30 -7.77 8.21 -11.28
C GLY A 30 -8.76 8.62 -10.22
N ASP A 31 -9.94 9.13 -10.56
CA ASP A 31 -10.90 9.61 -9.56
C ASP A 31 -11.30 8.57 -8.48
N ALA A 32 -11.22 7.27 -8.77
CA ALA A 32 -11.43 6.20 -7.80
C ALA A 32 -10.20 5.87 -6.93
N HIS A 33 -8.99 6.26 -7.36
CA HIS A 33 -7.70 5.96 -6.73
C HIS A 33 -6.90 7.22 -6.33
N SER A 34 -7.41 8.41 -6.67
CA SER A 34 -6.81 9.75 -6.49
C SER A 34 -6.96 10.25 -5.07
N ASP A 35 -7.74 9.57 -4.22
CA ASP A 35 -7.89 9.97 -2.83
C ASP A 35 -6.61 9.67 -2.04
N ILE A 36 -5.62 10.53 -2.22
CA ILE A 36 -4.36 10.55 -1.48
C ILE A 36 -4.60 10.73 0.03
N LEU A 37 -5.76 11.28 0.42
CA LEU A 37 -6.19 11.44 1.81
C LEU A 37 -6.86 10.19 2.36
N ALA A 38 -7.35 9.26 1.51
CA ALA A 38 -7.77 7.93 1.90
C ALA A 38 -6.53 7.06 2.26
N VAL A 39 -6.07 7.23 3.50
CA VAL A 39 -5.04 6.39 4.11
C VAL A 39 -5.66 5.07 4.57
N GLU A 40 -6.16 4.28 3.62
CA GLU A 40 -6.77 2.99 3.92
C GLU A 40 -5.76 1.85 3.76
N TYR A 41 -5.63 1.02 4.79
CA TYR A 41 -4.82 -0.18 4.79
C TYR A 41 -5.77 -1.37 4.80
N THR A 42 -5.99 -1.96 3.64
CA THR A 42 -6.91 -3.09 3.46
C THR A 42 -6.13 -4.39 3.26
N ALA A 43 -6.79 -5.51 3.51
CA ALA A 43 -6.22 -6.84 3.27
C ALA A 43 -6.06 -7.15 1.78
N ASP A 44 -6.78 -6.47 0.89
CA ASP A 44 -6.55 -6.56 -0.57
C ASP A 44 -5.48 -5.59 -1.06
N GLY A 45 -5.26 -4.55 -0.27
CA GLY A 45 -4.35 -3.45 -0.54
C GLY A 45 -5.00 -2.35 -1.37
N HIS A 46 -4.61 -1.12 -1.09
CA HIS A 46 -5.16 0.09 -1.70
C HIS A 46 -4.06 0.84 -2.46
N LEU A 47 -4.25 1.02 -3.78
CA LEU A 47 -3.31 1.75 -4.63
C LEU A 47 -3.76 3.21 -4.77
N THR A 48 -2.85 4.14 -4.46
CA THR A 48 -2.99 5.56 -4.76
C THR A 48 -1.86 6.01 -5.68
N TYR A 49 -2.14 6.87 -6.65
CA TYR A 49 -1.14 7.43 -7.54
C TYR A 49 -1.53 8.84 -7.98
N ASP A 50 -0.54 9.64 -8.39
CA ASP A 50 -0.76 10.98 -8.97
C ASP A 50 0.09 11.16 -10.21
N LEU A 51 -0.46 10.76 -11.35
CA LEU A 51 0.23 10.86 -12.64
C LEU A 51 0.48 12.31 -13.08
N ALA A 52 -0.27 13.29 -12.58
CA ALA A 52 -0.14 14.69 -12.97
C ALA A 52 1.11 15.33 -12.36
N ALA A 53 1.43 14.98 -11.10
CA ALA A 53 2.65 15.43 -10.47
C ALA A 53 3.86 14.59 -10.92
N ARG A 54 3.77 13.25 -10.79
CA ARG A 54 4.89 12.32 -11.02
C ARG A 54 4.39 10.90 -11.23
N PRO A 55 5.03 10.05 -12.05
CA PRO A 55 4.61 8.66 -12.26
C PRO A 55 4.95 7.74 -11.06
N PHE A 56 4.65 8.15 -9.83
CA PHE A 56 4.80 7.34 -8.62
C PHE A 56 3.45 6.79 -8.17
N PHE A 57 3.51 5.63 -7.55
CA PHE A 57 2.38 5.03 -6.86
C PHE A 57 2.75 4.66 -5.43
N THR A 58 1.73 4.58 -4.60
CA THR A 58 1.80 4.07 -3.24
C THR A 58 0.73 3.02 -3.06
N PHE A 59 1.13 1.82 -2.68
CA PHE A 59 0.26 0.70 -2.35
C PHE A 59 0.28 0.48 -0.84
N ARG A 60 -0.90 0.52 -0.20
CA ARG A 60 -1.05 0.37 1.25
C ARG A 60 -1.75 -0.94 1.56
N PHE A 61 -1.11 -1.78 2.34
CA PHE A 61 -1.60 -3.12 2.70
C PHE A 61 -1.63 -3.28 4.21
N GLY A 62 -2.73 -3.81 4.73
CA GLY A 62 -2.91 -4.07 6.16
C GLY A 62 -3.28 -5.52 6.43
N GLU A 63 -2.62 -6.14 7.39
CA GLU A 63 -2.91 -7.51 7.82
C GLU A 63 -2.67 -7.67 9.32
N THR A 64 -3.39 -8.59 9.95
CA THR A 64 -3.17 -8.97 11.36
C THR A 64 -2.44 -10.30 11.40
N VAL A 65 -1.39 -10.39 12.23
CA VAL A 65 -0.62 -11.61 12.45
C VAL A 65 -0.52 -11.91 13.94
N ASP A 66 -0.49 -13.19 14.30
CA ASP A 66 -0.36 -13.63 15.70
C ASP A 66 1.10 -13.83 16.12
N ASP A 67 2.01 -13.84 15.15
CA ASP A 67 3.44 -14.12 15.33
C ASP A 67 4.30 -13.06 14.64
N GLU A 68 5.23 -12.47 15.38
CA GLU A 68 6.20 -11.48 14.88
C GLU A 68 7.07 -12.04 13.73
N ARG A 69 7.32 -13.35 13.73
CA ARG A 69 8.08 -14.04 12.68
C ARG A 69 7.36 -14.00 11.33
N GLU A 70 6.08 -13.66 11.30
CA GLU A 70 5.32 -13.45 10.07
C GLU A 70 5.45 -12.05 9.48
N ILE A 71 5.93 -11.06 10.22
CA ILE A 71 6.05 -9.66 9.73
C ILE A 71 6.85 -9.56 8.40
N PRO A 72 7.98 -10.27 8.21
CA PRO A 72 8.68 -10.28 6.93
C PRO A 72 7.82 -10.87 5.79
N ARG A 73 6.96 -11.86 6.10
CA ARG A 73 6.04 -12.46 5.12
C ARG A 73 4.92 -11.50 4.74
N VAL A 74 4.41 -10.70 5.67
CA VAL A 74 3.43 -9.63 5.40
C VAL A 74 4.01 -8.63 4.40
N THR A 75 5.28 -8.23 4.59
CA THR A 75 5.99 -7.34 3.65
C THR A 75 6.05 -7.94 2.24
N ALA A 76 6.48 -9.20 2.13
CA ALA A 76 6.56 -9.90 0.85
C ALA A 76 5.18 -10.06 0.18
N ARG A 77 4.12 -10.30 0.96
CA ARG A 77 2.73 -10.34 0.45
C ARG A 77 2.30 -8.99 -0.11
N ALA A 78 2.61 -7.90 0.57
CA ALA A 78 2.28 -6.56 0.11
C ALA A 78 3.00 -6.23 -1.22
N GLU A 79 4.29 -6.55 -1.33
CA GLU A 79 5.06 -6.36 -2.58
C GLU A 79 4.51 -7.22 -3.71
N ALA A 80 4.20 -8.49 -3.44
CA ALA A 80 3.62 -9.41 -4.42
C ALA A 80 2.25 -8.92 -4.91
N LYS A 81 1.39 -8.41 -4.03
CA LYS A 81 0.08 -7.84 -4.40
C LYS A 81 0.24 -6.57 -5.22
N ALA A 82 1.16 -5.68 -4.84
CA ALA A 82 1.45 -4.48 -5.62
C ALA A 82 1.93 -4.85 -7.04
N ALA A 83 2.88 -5.78 -7.14
CA ALA A 83 3.38 -6.27 -8.43
C ALA A 83 2.27 -6.92 -9.25
N ALA A 84 1.44 -7.79 -8.64
CA ALA A 84 0.33 -8.46 -9.31
C ALA A 84 -0.72 -7.46 -9.84
N TRP A 85 -1.01 -6.40 -9.10
CA TRP A 85 -1.95 -5.36 -9.56
C TRP A 85 -1.44 -4.67 -10.82
N MET A 86 -0.14 -4.37 -10.87
CA MET A 86 0.53 -3.72 -12.01
C MET A 86 0.60 -4.67 -13.21
N THR A 87 1.08 -5.90 -13.01
CA THR A 87 1.25 -6.88 -14.11
C THR A 87 -0.07 -7.33 -14.69
N ALA A 88 -1.12 -7.49 -13.88
CA ALA A 88 -2.46 -7.84 -14.37
C ALA A 88 -3.04 -6.79 -15.33
N ARG A 89 -2.55 -5.55 -15.27
CA ARG A 89 -2.94 -4.43 -16.15
C ARG A 89 -1.86 -4.09 -17.18
N GLY A 90 -0.79 -4.88 -17.23
CA GLY A 90 0.33 -4.67 -18.15
C GLY A 90 1.19 -3.43 -17.85
N TYR A 91 1.09 -2.85 -16.65
CA TYR A 91 1.88 -1.68 -16.29
C TYR A 91 3.31 -2.07 -15.90
N GLY A 92 4.28 -1.43 -16.54
CA GLY A 92 5.68 -1.48 -16.11
C GLY A 92 5.85 -0.73 -14.78
N PHE A 93 6.74 -1.23 -13.92
CA PHE A 93 7.08 -0.56 -12.66
C PHE A 93 8.56 -0.80 -12.29
N LYS A 94 9.13 0.16 -11.56
CA LYS A 94 10.51 0.12 -11.08
C LYS A 94 10.66 0.77 -9.72
N ARG A 95 11.83 0.57 -9.12
CA ARG A 95 12.24 1.19 -7.84
C ARG A 95 11.25 0.90 -6.71
N LEU A 96 10.82 -0.35 -6.59
CA LEU A 96 9.98 -0.77 -5.47
C LEU A 96 10.75 -0.64 -4.16
N THR A 97 10.07 -0.05 -3.18
CA THR A 97 10.54 0.06 -1.80
C THR A 97 9.38 -0.19 -0.87
N SER A 98 9.59 -0.98 0.17
CA SER A 98 8.57 -1.30 1.17
C SER A 98 8.92 -0.70 2.53
N GLN A 99 7.93 -0.16 3.22
CA GLN A 99 8.03 0.26 4.61
C GLN A 99 6.99 -0.50 5.43
N THR A 100 7.46 -1.26 6.40
CA THR A 100 6.61 -2.05 7.29
C THR A 100 6.56 -1.43 8.68
N VAL A 101 5.37 -1.36 9.25
CA VAL A 101 5.10 -0.74 10.54
C VAL A 101 4.22 -1.69 11.35
N ASP A 102 4.72 -2.12 12.51
CA ASP A 102 3.92 -2.83 13.51
C ASP A 102 3.19 -1.81 14.39
N MET A 103 1.85 -1.78 14.30
CA MET A 103 1.03 -0.86 15.07
C MET A 103 1.01 -1.18 16.57
N SER A 104 1.40 -2.38 16.98
CA SER A 104 1.52 -2.75 18.39
C SER A 104 2.72 -2.09 19.09
N GLU A 105 3.75 -1.71 18.31
CA GLU A 105 4.95 -1.04 18.81
C GLU A 105 4.83 0.49 18.81
N ILE A 106 3.84 1.04 18.10
CA ILE A 106 3.63 2.49 18.07
C ILE A 106 3.09 2.94 19.43
N PRO A 107 3.80 3.81 20.18
CA PRO A 107 3.27 4.39 21.40
C PRO A 107 1.98 5.12 21.06
N LEU A 108 0.89 4.79 21.74
CA LEU A 108 -0.40 5.48 21.58
C LEU A 108 -0.22 6.98 21.83
N GLY A 109 -0.04 7.76 20.76
CA GLY A 109 -0.01 9.22 20.85
C GLY A 109 -1.35 9.74 21.37
N LYS A 110 -1.39 11.00 21.85
CA LYS A 110 -2.61 11.64 22.41
C LYS A 110 -3.87 11.49 21.54
N ARG A 111 -3.75 11.27 20.22
CA ARG A 111 -4.86 11.07 19.26
C ARG A 111 -5.30 9.61 19.09
N GLY A 112 -4.48 8.61 19.42
CA GLY A 112 -4.86 7.19 19.36
C GLY A 112 -5.86 6.78 20.45
N ARG A 113 -5.92 7.56 21.54
CA ARG A 113 -6.80 7.31 22.70
C ARG A 113 -8.30 7.57 22.44
N LYS A 114 -8.66 8.18 21.30
CA LYS A 114 -10.04 8.63 21.01
C LYS A 114 -10.81 7.71 20.05
N LEU A 115 -10.15 6.71 19.47
CA LEU A 115 -10.78 5.77 18.52
C LEU A 115 -11.14 4.40 19.14
N GLN A 116 -10.87 4.22 20.44
CA GLN A 116 -11.19 3.00 21.20
C GLN A 116 -12.07 3.28 22.44
N SER A 117 -12.89 4.33 22.39
CA SER A 117 -13.92 4.60 23.41
C SER A 117 -15.30 4.37 22.84
#